data_AF-A0A931JV53-F1
#
_entry.id   AF-A0A931JV53-F1
#
_cell.length_a   1.000
_cell.length_b   1.000
_cell.length_c   1.000
_cell.angle_alpha   90.00
_cell.angle_beta   90.00
_cell.angle_gamma   90.00
#
_symmetry.space_group_name_H-M   'P 1'
#
loop_
_entity.id
_entity.type
_entity.pdbx_description
1 polymer ?
#
loop_
_entity_poly.entity_id
_entity_poly.type
_entity_poly.pdbx_seq_one_letter_code
_entity_poly.pdbx_strand_id
1 'polypeptide(L)'
;MENSDISELCRNVRHDGYFINFSRQVGWKRLDLAILACLKENQPLILIGDGPEHKNLERLASRNPKLITLHSVMPQSELKEYLKNAKAF
;
A
#
# COMPACT_ATOMS: atom_id res chain seq x y z
N MET A 1 10.60 -15.58 -0.21
CA MET A 1 10.26 -15.42 1.21
C MET A 1 8.95 -14.63 1.36
N GLU A 2 8.18 -14.43 0.27
CA GLU A 2 7.13 -13.41 0.20
C GLU A 2 5.68 -13.84 0.52
N ASN A 3 5.34 -15.14 0.58
CA ASN A 3 3.94 -15.55 0.79
C ASN A 3 3.45 -15.38 2.24
N SER A 4 4.36 -15.30 3.22
CA SER A 4 4.01 -15.12 4.63
C SER A 4 3.49 -13.71 4.92
N ASP A 5 4.07 -12.69 4.30
CA ASP A 5 3.74 -11.28 4.55
C ASP A 5 2.35 -10.94 4.00
N ILE A 6 2.00 -11.43 2.82
CA ILE A 6 0.66 -11.27 2.24
C ILE A 6 -0.38 -11.96 3.12
N SER A 7 -0.08 -13.16 3.60
CA SER A 7 -0.98 -13.93 4.47
C SER A 7 -1.18 -13.25 5.83
N GLU A 8 -0.13 -12.62 6.37
CA GLU A 8 -0.21 -11.82 7.59
C GLU A 8 -1.02 -10.55 7.40
N LEU A 9 -0.79 -9.86 6.28
CA LEU A 9 -1.53 -8.67 5.93
C LEU A 9 -3.03 -8.99 5.77
N CYS A 10 -3.37 -10.05 5.06
CA CYS A 10 -4.75 -10.50 4.90
C CYS A 10 -5.43 -10.87 6.24
N ARG A 11 -4.67 -11.41 7.21
CA ARG A 11 -5.18 -11.67 8.57
C ARG A 11 -5.45 -10.40 9.37
N ASN A 12 -4.63 -9.38 9.19
CA ASN A 12 -4.70 -8.12 9.94
C ASN A 12 -5.67 -7.10 9.33
N VAL A 13 -6.00 -7.26 8.05
CA VAL A 13 -6.96 -6.42 7.34
C VAL A 13 -8.37 -6.82 7.80
N ARG A 14 -9.18 -5.82 8.19
CA ARG A 14 -10.59 -6.02 8.53
C ARG A 14 -11.31 -6.69 7.35
N HIS A 15 -12.43 -7.36 7.62
CA HIS A 15 -13.19 -8.16 6.62
C HIS A 15 -13.48 -7.43 5.28
N ASP A 16 -13.36 -6.10 5.25
CA ASP A 16 -13.60 -5.22 4.11
C ASP A 16 -12.42 -5.04 3.12
N GLY A 17 -11.25 -5.66 3.36
CA GLY A 17 -10.08 -5.54 2.47
C GLY A 17 -9.31 -4.22 2.62
N TYR A 18 -8.46 -3.90 1.63
CA TYR A 18 -7.61 -2.70 1.62
C TYR A 18 -7.66 -1.94 0.30
N PHE A 19 -7.38 -0.64 0.32
CA PHE A 19 -7.08 0.10 -0.90
C PHE A 19 -5.66 -0.22 -1.37
N ILE A 20 -5.44 -0.21 -2.68
CA ILE A 20 -4.12 -0.45 -3.25
C ILE A 20 -3.81 0.56 -4.35
N ASN A 21 -2.57 1.02 -4.46
CA ASN A 21 -2.08 1.67 -5.68
C ASN A 21 -0.78 1.01 -6.11
N PHE A 22 -0.64 0.75 -7.41
CA PHE A 22 0.62 0.26 -7.98
C PHE A 22 1.04 1.18 -9.13
N SER A 23 2.05 2.02 -8.91
CA SER A 23 2.49 2.97 -9.95
C SER A 23 3.84 3.62 -9.63
N ARG A 24 4.45 4.31 -10.62
CA ARG A 24 5.59 5.21 -10.35
C ARG A 24 5.22 6.26 -9.29
N GLN A 25 6.08 6.45 -8.30
CA GLN A 25 5.90 7.35 -7.17
C GLN A 25 6.54 8.71 -7.46
N VAL A 26 5.73 9.62 -8.01
CA VAL A 26 6.14 10.95 -8.49
C VAL A 26 5.19 12.02 -7.94
N GLY A 27 5.71 13.23 -7.73
CA GLY A 27 4.98 14.28 -7.01
C GLY A 27 3.61 14.62 -7.58
N TRP A 28 3.47 14.69 -8.92
CA TRP A 28 2.20 15.07 -9.55
C TRP A 28 1.07 14.05 -9.36
N LYS A 29 1.37 12.80 -9.00
CA LYS A 29 0.34 11.77 -8.72
C LYS A 29 -0.25 11.87 -7.33
N ARG A 30 0.35 12.67 -6.45
CA ARG A 30 -0.17 12.98 -5.12
C ARG A 30 -0.55 11.75 -4.28
N LEU A 31 0.30 10.72 -4.28
CA LEU A 31 0.10 9.52 -3.44
C LEU A 31 0.14 9.85 -1.94
N ASP A 32 0.70 10.99 -1.57
CA ASP A 32 0.60 11.57 -0.22
C ASP A 32 -0.87 11.78 0.19
N LEU A 33 -1.72 12.24 -0.72
CA LEU A 33 -3.15 12.44 -0.44
C LEU A 33 -3.87 11.11 -0.20
N ALA A 34 -3.51 10.05 -0.92
CA ALA A 34 -4.07 8.72 -0.70
C ALA A 34 -3.73 8.22 0.72
N ILE A 35 -2.47 8.38 1.15
CA ILE A 35 -2.04 8.04 2.50
C ILE A 35 -2.82 8.87 3.54
N LEU A 36 -2.88 10.20 3.37
CA LEU A 36 -3.57 11.08 4.32
C LEU A 36 -5.07 10.77 4.43
N ALA A 37 -5.74 10.47 3.32
CA ALA A 37 -7.14 10.08 3.30
C ALA A 37 -7.35 8.75 4.03
N CYS A 38 -6.53 7.74 3.75
CA CYS A 38 -6.62 6.43 4.40
C CYS A 38 -6.34 6.50 5.91
N LEU A 39 -5.34 7.30 6.32
CA LEU A 39 -5.08 7.60 7.74
C LEU A 39 -6.28 8.27 8.41
N LYS A 40 -6.90 9.25 7.76
CA LYS A 40 -8.06 9.98 8.28
C LYS A 40 -9.28 9.08 8.45
N GLU A 41 -9.58 8.26 7.46
CA GLU A 41 -10.76 7.38 7.43
C GLU A 41 -10.51 6.01 8.09
N ASN A 42 -9.32 5.81 8.66
CA ASN A 42 -8.89 4.54 9.27
C ASN A 42 -9.08 3.33 8.33
N GLN A 43 -8.74 3.52 7.05
CA GLN A 43 -8.82 2.50 6.00
C GLN A 43 -7.41 1.99 5.67
N PRO A 44 -7.19 0.67 5.54
CA PRO A 44 -5.88 0.14 5.16
C PRO A 44 -5.51 0.51 3.71
N LEU A 45 -4.24 0.82 3.48
CA LEU A 45 -3.68 1.18 2.18
C LEU A 45 -2.36 0.48 1.92
N ILE A 46 -2.21 -0.08 0.72
CA ILE A 46 -0.94 -0.58 0.21
C ILE A 46 -0.52 0.26 -0.99
N LEU A 47 0.72 0.76 -0.97
CA LEU A 47 1.33 1.40 -2.13
C LEU A 47 2.50 0.54 -2.62
N ILE A 48 2.48 0.18 -3.90
CA ILE A 48 3.49 -0.65 -4.54
C ILE A 48 4.16 0.16 -5.66
N GLY A 49 5.45 0.41 -5.55
CA GLY A 49 6.19 1.09 -6.60
C GLY A 49 7.42 1.80 -6.09
N ASP A 50 7.98 2.62 -6.97
CA ASP A 50 9.20 3.38 -6.69
C ASP A 50 9.21 4.69 -7.50
N GLY A 51 10.06 5.62 -7.11
CA GLY A 51 10.28 6.89 -7.77
C GLY A 51 10.84 7.96 -6.83
N PRO A 52 11.02 9.20 -7.32
CA PRO A 52 11.59 10.29 -6.53
C PRO A 52 10.88 10.56 -5.20
N GLU A 53 9.57 10.25 -5.11
CA GLU A 53 8.79 10.46 -3.88
C GLU A 53 8.85 9.31 -2.88
N HIS A 54 9.53 8.19 -3.18
CA HIS A 54 9.50 6.99 -2.35
C HIS A 54 9.83 7.28 -0.89
N LYS A 55 10.95 7.96 -0.62
CA LYS A 55 11.38 8.32 0.75
C LYS A 55 10.40 9.25 1.47
N ASN A 56 9.67 10.09 0.73
CA ASN A 56 8.65 10.97 1.33
C ASN A 56 7.42 10.14 1.73
N LEU A 57 6.99 9.23 0.85
CA LEU A 57 5.86 8.34 1.09
C LEU A 57 6.16 7.35 2.23
N GLU A 58 7.36 6.78 2.29
CA GLU A 58 7.81 5.92 3.40
C GLU A 58 7.72 6.65 4.75
N ARG A 59 8.20 7.91 4.81
CA ARG A 59 8.12 8.73 6.02
C ARG A 59 6.68 9.02 6.44
N LEU A 60 5.78 9.18 5.47
CA LEU A 60 4.37 9.42 5.76
C LEU A 60 3.67 8.14 6.22
N ALA A 61 3.97 7.00 5.57
CA ALA A 61 3.45 5.68 5.92
C ALA A 61 3.91 5.22 7.31
N SER A 62 5.15 5.52 7.71
CA SER A 62 5.71 5.14 9.01
C SER A 62 5.01 5.80 10.21
N ARG A 63 4.15 6.80 9.98
CA ARG A 63 3.27 7.35 11.02
C ARG A 63 2.24 6.33 11.52
N ASN A 64 1.85 5.37 10.69
CA ASN A 64 0.97 4.26 11.09
C ASN A 64 1.21 3.01 10.23
N PRO A 65 2.28 2.24 10.51
CA PRO A 65 2.66 1.07 9.73
C PRO A 65 1.67 -0.10 9.85
N LYS A 66 0.71 -0.04 10.79
CA LYS A 66 -0.39 -1.02 10.87
C LYS A 66 -1.46 -0.78 9.81
N LEU A 67 -1.53 0.43 9.26
CA LEU A 67 -2.58 0.84 8.32
C LEU A 67 -2.03 1.11 6.92
N ILE A 68 -0.82 1.65 6.82
CA ILE A 68 -0.21 2.05 5.56
C ILE A 68 1.04 1.22 5.33
N THR A 69 1.04 0.42 4.27
CA THR A 69 2.18 -0.40 3.85
C THR A 69 2.73 0.11 2.54
N LEU A 70 4.06 0.23 2.44
CA LEU A 70 4.77 0.56 1.22
C LEU A 70 5.65 -0.61 0.79
N HIS A 71 5.60 -0.97 -0.48
CA HIS A 71 6.52 -1.92 -1.10
C HIS A 71 7.18 -1.29 -2.33
N SER A 72 8.39 -1.73 -2.63
CA SER A 72 9.05 -1.46 -3.90
C SER A 72 8.33 -2.16 -5.06
N VAL A 73 8.79 -1.90 -6.30
CA VAL A 73 8.31 -2.62 -7.48
C VAL A 73 8.51 -4.12 -7.30
N MET A 74 7.48 -4.90 -7.66
CA MET A 74 7.49 -6.37 -7.56
C MET A 74 7.03 -7.02 -8.88
N PRO A 75 7.30 -8.32 -9.09
CA PRO A 75 6.83 -9.06 -10.26
C PRO A 75 5.30 -9.10 -10.37
N GLN A 76 4.79 -9.23 -11.59
CA GLN A 76 3.34 -9.25 -11.83
C GLN A 76 2.62 -10.41 -11.12
N SER A 77 3.28 -11.56 -10.95
CA SER A 77 2.73 -12.69 -10.20
C SER A 77 2.45 -12.34 -8.74
N GLU A 78 3.35 -11.59 -8.12
CA GLU A 78 3.21 -11.16 -6.72
C GLU A 78 2.17 -10.05 -6.59
N LEU A 79 2.21 -9.06 -7.48
CA LEU A 79 1.21 -7.98 -7.52
C LEU A 79 -0.23 -8.53 -7.63
N LYS A 80 -0.43 -9.62 -8.38
CA LYS A 80 -1.73 -10.30 -8.49
C LYS A 80 -2.23 -10.83 -7.14
N GLU A 81 -1.34 -11.33 -6.28
CA GLU A 81 -1.74 -11.82 -4.95
C GLU A 81 -2.23 -10.68 -4.03
N TYR A 82 -1.62 -9.50 -4.15
CA TYR A 82 -2.12 -8.30 -3.47
C TYR A 82 -3.49 -7.85 -4.04
N LEU A 83 -3.64 -7.82 -5.36
CA LEU A 83 -4.88 -7.37 -5.99
C LEU A 83 -6.11 -8.24 -5.64
N LYS A 84 -5.92 -9.55 -5.39
CA LYS A 84 -7.02 -10.46 -5.01
C LYS A 84 -7.77 -10.04 -3.75
N ASN A 85 -7.09 -9.36 -2.82
CA ASN A 85 -7.65 -8.98 -1.52
C ASN A 85 -7.93 -7.47 -1.44
N ALA A 86 -7.75 -6.75 -2.55
CA ALA A 86 -7.99 -5.32 -2.61
C ALA A 86 -9.50 -5.02 -2.66
N LYS A 87 -9.90 -4.04 -1.86
CA LYS A 87 -11.24 -3.42 -1.88
C LYS A 87 -11.45 -2.57 -3.13
N ALA A 88 -10.42 -1.82 -3.52
CA ALA A 88 -10.40 -0.93 -4.68
C ALA A 88 -8.95 -0.55 -5.03
N PHE A 89 -8.72 -0.09 -6.26
CA PHE A 89 -7.42 0.33 -6.80
C PHE A 89 -7.44 1.76 -7.38
#